data_AF-A0A9E0J552-F1
#
_entry.id   AF-A0A9E0J552-F1
#
_cell.length_a   1.000
_cell.length_b   1.000
_cell.length_c   1.000
_cell.angle_alpha   90.00
_cell.angle_beta   90.00
_cell.angle_gamma   90.00
#
_symmetry.space_group_name_H-M   'P 1'
#
loop_
_entity.id
_entity.type
_entity.pdbx_description
1 polymer ?
#
loop_
_entity_poly.entity_id
_entity_poly.type
_entity_poly.pdbx_seq_one_letter_code
_entity_poly.pdbx_strand_id
1 'polypeptide(L)'
;MADGARIAAEARDRAYSTPLEDFHVGDPELFRTDTHWPWFERLRAEDPVHYCKASDFGPYWSVTKFDDIVAVDGDHNTFSSSSENGGIALGDSFEDPAGASFISQDSPRHEAQRKVVTPMFTSGAMAAMEPLIRSRAATILDELPRGETFDFVDRVSVELTAQMLATLMDFPFEERRLLPRASDLLLAAPI
;
A
#
# COMPACT_ATOMS: atom_id res chain seq x y z
N MET A 1 -15.98 7.32 20.34
CA MET A 1 -17.28 7.31 19.64
C MET A 1 -17.76 8.73 19.31
N ALA A 2 -18.02 9.60 20.30
CA ALA A 2 -18.49 10.97 20.02
C ALA A 2 -17.46 11.85 19.27
N ASP A 3 -16.17 11.68 19.55
CA ASP A 3 -15.10 12.48 18.93
C ASP A 3 -14.88 12.13 17.45
N GLY A 4 -14.97 10.84 17.09
CA GLY A 4 -14.83 10.38 15.70
C GLY A 4 -15.98 10.87 14.80
N ALA A 5 -17.21 10.92 15.32
CA ALA A 5 -18.34 11.47 14.57
C ALA A 5 -18.19 12.98 14.31
N ARG A 6 -17.66 13.73 15.28
CA ARG A 6 -17.34 15.15 15.13
C ARG A 6 -16.23 15.36 14.08
N ILE A 7 -15.14 14.59 14.16
CA ILE A 7 -14.02 14.65 13.21
C ILE A 7 -14.51 14.36 11.77
N ALA A 8 -15.37 13.35 11.60
CA ALA A 8 -15.94 13.02 10.29
C ALA A 8 -16.85 14.13 9.73
N ALA A 9 -17.66 14.78 10.57
CA ALA A 9 -18.50 15.90 10.17
C ALA A 9 -17.64 17.11 9.76
N GLU A 10 -16.63 17.47 10.56
CA GLU A 10 -15.69 18.55 10.26
C GLU A 10 -14.90 18.26 8.97
N ALA A 11 -14.53 17.01 8.72
CA ALA A 11 -13.91 16.60 7.47
C ALA A 11 -14.82 16.80 6.26
N ARG A 12 -16.12 16.47 6.39
CA ARG A 12 -17.11 16.69 5.33
C ARG A 12 -17.31 18.19 5.06
N ASP A 13 -17.48 18.98 6.10
CA ASP A 13 -17.65 20.43 5.96
C ASP A 13 -16.44 21.08 5.29
N ARG A 14 -15.22 20.68 5.66
CA ARG A 14 -13.99 21.12 4.97
C ARG A 14 -13.98 20.69 3.50
N ALA A 15 -14.21 19.41 3.21
CA ALA A 15 -14.20 18.92 1.82
C ALA A 15 -15.22 19.65 0.93
N TYR A 16 -16.41 20.00 1.44
CA TYR A 16 -17.44 20.69 0.66
C TYR A 16 -17.31 22.22 0.65
N SER A 17 -16.53 22.82 1.55
CA SER A 17 -16.24 24.26 1.53
C SER A 17 -14.96 24.63 0.79
N THR A 18 -14.00 23.72 0.66
CA THR A 18 -12.80 23.92 -0.16
C THR A 18 -13.15 23.92 -1.66
N PRO A 19 -12.65 24.88 -2.46
CA PRO A 19 -12.78 24.84 -3.92
C PRO A 19 -12.14 23.57 -4.50
N LEU A 20 -12.75 22.96 -5.54
CA LEU A 20 -12.22 21.73 -6.14
C LEU A 20 -10.78 21.89 -6.64
N GLU A 21 -10.42 23.06 -7.18
CA GLU A 21 -9.06 23.31 -7.70
C GLU A 21 -7.96 23.33 -6.64
N ASP A 22 -8.33 23.40 -5.36
CA ASP A 22 -7.43 23.38 -4.21
C ASP A 22 -7.35 21.97 -3.57
N PHE A 23 -7.93 20.95 -4.19
CA PHE A 23 -7.92 19.59 -3.64
C PHE A 23 -6.54 18.95 -3.75
N HIS A 24 -6.00 18.53 -2.60
CA HIS A 24 -4.82 17.68 -2.49
C HIS A 24 -5.16 16.46 -1.62
N VAL A 25 -5.68 15.39 -2.26
CA VAL A 25 -6.05 14.14 -1.56
C VAL A 25 -4.85 13.24 -1.22
N GLY A 26 -3.64 13.63 -1.63
CA GLY A 26 -2.39 12.96 -1.28
C GLY A 26 -1.80 13.40 0.06
N ASP A 27 -2.43 14.36 0.76
CA ASP A 27 -1.97 14.84 2.06
C ASP A 27 -2.00 13.69 3.09
N PRO A 28 -0.83 13.29 3.65
CA PRO A 28 -0.74 12.21 4.63
C PRO A 28 -1.62 12.41 5.87
N GLU A 29 -1.92 13.66 6.24
CA GLU A 29 -2.74 13.99 7.40
C GLU A 29 -4.17 13.46 7.25
N LEU A 30 -4.72 13.44 6.03
CA LEU A 30 -6.05 12.91 5.74
C LEU A 30 -6.14 11.40 5.99
N PHE A 31 -5.03 10.68 5.82
CA PHE A 31 -4.93 9.24 6.11
C PHE A 31 -4.68 9.01 7.60
N ARG A 32 -3.77 9.79 8.22
CA ARG A 32 -3.46 9.72 9.66
C ARG A 32 -4.70 9.93 10.53
N THR A 33 -5.62 10.77 10.09
CA THR A 33 -6.86 11.12 10.81
C THR A 33 -8.11 10.38 10.30
N ASP A 34 -7.98 9.52 9.28
CA ASP A 34 -9.12 8.86 8.61
C ASP A 34 -10.20 9.85 8.11
N THR A 35 -9.77 11.01 7.61
CA THR A 35 -10.65 12.10 7.14
C THR A 35 -10.68 12.28 5.62
N HIS A 36 -10.03 11.39 4.87
CA HIS A 36 -9.95 11.43 3.40
C HIS A 36 -11.28 11.11 2.69
N TRP A 37 -12.18 10.36 3.31
CA TRP A 37 -13.39 9.84 2.64
C TRP A 37 -14.30 10.89 1.99
N PRO A 38 -14.64 12.02 2.65
CA PRO A 38 -15.49 13.05 2.03
C PRO A 38 -14.84 13.73 0.82
N TRP A 39 -13.51 13.82 0.78
CA TRP A 39 -12.77 14.39 -0.34
C TRP A 39 -12.88 13.48 -1.56
N PHE A 40 -12.64 12.18 -1.39
CA PHE A 40 -12.81 11.20 -2.46
C PHE A 40 -14.29 11.05 -2.89
N GLU A 41 -15.25 11.18 -1.96
CA GLU A 41 -16.69 11.22 -2.28
C GLU A 41 -17.00 12.36 -3.26
N ARG A 42 -16.49 13.56 -2.94
CA ARG A 42 -16.73 14.74 -3.77
C ARG A 42 -16.02 14.67 -5.12
N LEU A 43 -14.76 14.22 -5.16
CA LEU A 43 -14.05 14.00 -6.44
C LEU A 43 -14.82 13.02 -7.34
N ARG A 44 -15.26 11.87 -6.82
CA ARG A 44 -16.04 10.91 -7.61
C ARG A 44 -17.34 11.51 -8.17
N ALA A 45 -17.97 12.43 -7.45
CA ALA A 45 -19.23 13.05 -7.82
C ALA A 45 -19.05 14.20 -8.83
N GLU A 46 -18.05 15.05 -8.62
CA GLU A 46 -17.92 16.34 -9.31
C GLU A 46 -16.76 16.41 -10.30
N ASP A 47 -15.61 15.79 -10.01
CA ASP A 47 -14.39 15.86 -10.81
C ASP A 47 -13.54 14.58 -10.65
N PRO A 48 -13.92 13.45 -11.29
CA PRO A 48 -13.38 12.13 -10.96
C PRO A 48 -11.95 11.89 -11.47
N VAL A 49 -11.48 12.70 -12.42
CA VAL A 49 -10.12 12.75 -12.95
C VAL A 49 -9.58 14.15 -12.69
N HIS A 50 -9.11 14.36 -11.46
CA HIS A 50 -8.84 15.68 -10.92
C HIS A 50 -7.35 16.03 -11.00
N TYR A 51 -7.03 17.23 -11.48
CA TYR A 51 -5.65 17.73 -11.51
C TYR A 51 -5.31 18.56 -10.26
N CYS A 52 -4.52 17.98 -9.37
CA CYS A 52 -3.96 18.67 -8.21
C CYS A 52 -2.74 19.47 -8.66
N LYS A 53 -2.82 20.80 -8.60
CA LYS A 53 -1.77 21.70 -9.13
C LYS A 53 -0.56 21.85 -8.18
N ALA A 54 -0.78 21.71 -6.87
CA ALA A 54 0.24 21.96 -5.87
C ALA A 54 0.14 20.92 -4.75
N SER A 55 1.23 20.21 -4.51
CA SER A 55 1.41 19.29 -3.37
C SER A 55 2.88 19.17 -3.01
N ASP A 56 3.17 18.53 -1.89
CA ASP A 56 4.54 18.21 -1.47
C ASP A 56 5.26 17.28 -2.49
N PHE A 57 4.50 16.61 -3.35
CA PHE A 57 4.99 15.70 -4.40
C PHE A 57 5.01 16.33 -5.81
N GLY A 58 4.69 17.62 -5.94
CA GLY A 58 4.44 18.27 -7.23
C GLY A 58 3.02 18.06 -7.76
N PRO A 59 2.72 18.47 -9.01
CA PRO A 59 1.38 18.31 -9.57
C PRO A 59 1.10 16.87 -10.00
N TYR A 60 -0.13 16.39 -9.79
CA TYR A 60 -0.54 15.03 -10.17
C TYR A 60 -2.03 14.93 -10.50
N TRP A 61 -2.41 13.83 -11.17
CA TRP A 61 -3.80 13.50 -11.44
C TRP A 61 -4.33 12.49 -10.43
N SER A 62 -5.49 12.77 -9.84
CA SER A 62 -6.25 11.83 -9.01
C SER A 62 -7.32 11.14 -9.85
N VAL A 63 -7.20 9.83 -10.03
CA VAL A 63 -8.21 8.99 -10.70
C VAL A 63 -9.02 8.27 -9.62
N THR A 64 -10.30 8.59 -9.49
CA THR A 64 -11.07 8.23 -8.27
C THR A 64 -12.23 7.27 -8.48
N LYS A 65 -12.58 6.95 -9.72
CA LYS A 65 -13.62 5.96 -10.06
C LYS A 65 -12.99 4.62 -10.43
N PHE A 66 -13.70 3.55 -10.07
CA PHE A 66 -13.26 2.18 -10.30
C PHE A 66 -12.94 1.90 -11.78
N ASP A 67 -13.86 2.20 -12.70
CA ASP A 67 -13.66 1.91 -14.12
C ASP A 67 -12.49 2.70 -14.72
N ASP A 68 -12.30 3.95 -14.28
CA ASP A 68 -11.18 4.79 -14.73
C ASP A 68 -9.84 4.25 -14.20
N ILE A 69 -9.79 3.76 -12.96
CA ILE A 69 -8.60 3.11 -12.39
C ILE A 69 -8.27 1.84 -13.17
N VAL A 70 -9.27 0.99 -13.48
CA VAL A 70 -9.07 -0.22 -14.28
C VAL A 70 -8.57 0.11 -15.69
N ALA A 71 -9.06 1.19 -16.30
CA ALA A 71 -8.61 1.63 -17.60
C ALA A 71 -7.13 2.07 -17.58
N VAL A 72 -6.72 2.83 -16.56
CA VAL A 72 -5.32 3.26 -16.38
C VAL A 72 -4.41 2.06 -16.11
N ASP A 73 -4.77 1.19 -15.16
CA ASP A 73 -3.99 0.00 -14.79
C ASP A 73 -3.89 -1.01 -15.96
N GLY A 74 -4.89 -1.04 -16.84
CA GLY A 74 -4.90 -1.87 -18.04
C GLY A 74 -4.06 -1.33 -19.21
N ASP A 75 -3.85 -0.01 -19.30
CA ASP A 75 -3.07 0.64 -20.37
C ASP A 75 -1.64 0.99 -19.91
N HIS A 76 -0.90 -0.05 -19.54
CA HIS A 76 0.49 0.05 -19.10
C HIS A 76 1.48 0.53 -20.19
N ASN A 77 1.04 0.69 -21.45
CA ASN A 77 1.87 1.27 -22.51
C ASN A 77 1.82 2.80 -22.48
N THR A 78 0.66 3.37 -22.15
CA THR A 78 0.47 4.81 -21.98
C THR A 78 0.88 5.25 -20.58
N PHE A 79 0.51 4.47 -19.56
CA PHE A 79 0.78 4.76 -18.15
C PHE A 79 1.93 3.86 -17.65
N SER A 80 3.16 4.33 -17.86
CA SER A 80 4.39 3.64 -17.47
C SER A 80 4.52 3.50 -15.95
N SER A 81 5.07 2.38 -15.50
CA SER A 81 5.48 2.14 -14.10
C SER A 81 6.99 2.23 -13.91
N SER A 82 7.76 2.49 -14.97
CA SER A 82 9.22 2.48 -14.95
C SER A 82 9.79 3.50 -13.96
N SER A 83 10.76 3.08 -13.13
CA SER A 83 11.53 4.00 -12.28
C SER A 83 12.32 5.03 -13.09
N GLU A 84 12.58 4.79 -14.38
CA GLU A 84 13.15 5.79 -15.29
C GLU A 84 12.22 6.99 -15.50
N ASN A 85 10.92 6.82 -15.23
CA ASN A 85 9.86 7.82 -15.35
C ASN A 85 9.31 8.29 -13.98
N GLY A 86 10.00 7.98 -12.87
CA GLY A 86 9.58 8.41 -11.52
C GLY A 86 8.97 7.29 -10.64
N GLY A 87 8.68 6.13 -11.23
CA GLY A 87 8.23 4.94 -10.48
C GLY A 87 6.72 4.87 -10.26
N ILE A 88 6.31 4.21 -9.17
CA ILE A 88 4.91 3.82 -8.90
C ILE A 88 4.29 4.47 -7.66
N ALA A 89 5.03 5.34 -6.97
CA ALA A 89 4.56 6.08 -5.79
C ALA A 89 4.33 7.55 -6.16
N LEU A 90 3.55 8.27 -5.33
CA LEU A 90 3.49 9.72 -5.45
C LEU A 90 4.81 10.33 -4.98
N GLY A 91 5.39 11.19 -5.82
CA GLY A 91 6.73 11.72 -5.65
C GLY A 91 7.76 10.86 -6.40
N ASP A 92 8.70 11.53 -7.08
CA ASP A 92 9.69 10.85 -7.89
C ASP A 92 10.67 10.07 -6.99
N SER A 93 10.72 8.75 -7.19
CA SER A 93 11.74 7.89 -6.60
C SER A 93 12.62 7.32 -7.69
N PHE A 94 13.85 7.80 -7.76
CA PHE A 94 14.85 7.31 -8.71
C PHE A 94 15.63 6.15 -8.07
N GLU A 95 15.10 4.94 -8.19
CA GLU A 95 15.83 3.72 -7.87
C GLU A 95 16.96 3.48 -8.88
N ASP A 96 18.09 2.94 -8.42
CA ASP A 96 19.12 2.42 -9.33
C ASP A 96 18.50 1.35 -10.25
N PRO A 97 18.56 1.48 -11.59
CA PRO A 97 18.02 0.49 -12.53
C PRO A 97 18.57 -0.94 -12.35
N ALA A 98 19.72 -1.09 -11.68
CA ALA A 98 20.30 -2.39 -11.33
C ALA A 98 19.62 -3.04 -10.10
N GLY A 99 19.06 -2.24 -9.20
CA GLY A 99 18.39 -2.68 -7.95
C GLY A 99 16.86 -2.57 -7.98
N ALA A 100 16.29 -1.96 -9.02
CA ALA A 100 14.86 -1.71 -9.10
C ALA A 100 14.02 -3.00 -9.10
N SER A 101 12.96 -2.99 -8.28
CA SER A 101 11.97 -4.06 -8.24
C SER A 101 11.26 -4.22 -9.60
N PHE A 102 10.78 -5.42 -9.93
CA PHE A 102 10.06 -5.59 -11.20
C PHE A 102 8.74 -4.79 -11.25
N ILE A 103 8.17 -4.40 -10.10
CA ILE A 103 6.95 -3.58 -10.05
C ILE A 103 7.17 -2.17 -10.64
N SER A 104 8.40 -1.66 -10.59
CA SER A 104 8.80 -0.35 -11.13
C SER A 104 9.47 -0.48 -12.51
N GLN A 105 9.05 -1.46 -13.31
CA GLN A 105 9.59 -1.72 -14.64
C GLN A 105 8.46 -1.93 -15.64
N ASP A 106 8.68 -1.50 -16.89
CA ASP A 106 7.80 -1.84 -18.00
C ASP A 106 8.26 -3.13 -18.70
N SER A 107 7.43 -3.63 -19.62
CA SER A 107 7.80 -4.74 -20.51
C SER A 107 9.00 -4.37 -21.40
N PRO A 108 9.89 -5.32 -21.75
CA PRO A 108 9.78 -6.77 -21.50
C PRO A 108 10.43 -7.24 -20.18
N ARG A 109 11.14 -6.37 -19.45
CA ARG A 109 11.91 -6.79 -18.26
C ARG A 109 11.00 -7.22 -17.11
N HIS A 110 9.89 -6.51 -16.91
CA HIS A 110 8.85 -6.86 -15.94
C HIS A 110 8.34 -8.30 -16.12
N GLU A 111 7.92 -8.68 -17.33
CA GLU A 111 7.37 -10.01 -17.63
C GLU A 111 8.39 -11.12 -17.35
N ALA A 112 9.65 -10.90 -17.75
CA ALA A 112 10.72 -11.86 -17.55
C ALA A 112 10.97 -12.13 -16.06
N GLN A 113 11.03 -11.08 -15.23
CA GLN A 113 11.26 -11.21 -13.79
C GLN A 113 10.03 -11.77 -13.06
N ARG A 114 8.82 -11.28 -13.37
CA ARG A 114 7.57 -11.78 -12.78
C ARG A 114 7.36 -13.26 -13.04
N LYS A 115 7.74 -13.76 -14.22
CA LYS A 115 7.66 -15.18 -14.57
C LYS A 115 8.50 -16.07 -13.66
N VAL A 116 9.61 -15.57 -13.11
CA VAL A 116 10.48 -16.33 -12.19
C VAL A 116 9.79 -16.59 -10.85
N VAL A 117 9.05 -15.61 -10.31
CA VAL A 117 8.42 -15.71 -8.98
C VAL A 117 7.01 -16.31 -9.03
N THR A 118 6.30 -16.19 -10.16
CA THR A 118 4.91 -16.65 -10.32
C THR A 118 4.65 -18.11 -9.88
N PRO A 119 5.54 -19.10 -10.12
CA PRO A 119 5.31 -20.48 -9.69
C PRO A 119 5.07 -20.66 -8.19
N MET A 120 5.67 -19.80 -7.35
CA MET A 120 5.48 -19.81 -5.89
C MET A 120 4.03 -19.49 -5.48
N PHE A 121 3.26 -18.84 -6.36
CA PHE A 121 1.91 -18.37 -6.09
C PHE A 121 0.82 -19.13 -6.85
N THR A 122 1.14 -20.30 -7.39
CA THR A 122 0.16 -21.19 -8.00
C THR A 122 -0.78 -21.80 -6.96
N SER A 123 -1.98 -22.22 -7.36
CA SER A 123 -2.95 -22.86 -6.47
C SER A 123 -2.39 -24.07 -5.73
N GLY A 124 -1.58 -24.89 -6.41
CA GLY A 124 -0.89 -26.04 -5.81
C GLY A 124 0.16 -25.64 -4.77
N ALA A 125 0.98 -24.62 -5.07
CA ALA A 125 1.96 -24.09 -4.11
C ALA A 125 1.29 -23.48 -2.86
N MET A 126 0.18 -22.76 -3.06
CA MET A 126 -0.63 -22.21 -1.97
C MET A 126 -1.24 -23.30 -1.09
N ALA A 127 -1.81 -24.35 -1.70
CA ALA A 127 -2.36 -25.48 -0.96
C ALA A 127 -1.28 -26.21 -0.14
N ALA A 128 -0.06 -26.31 -0.66
CA ALA A 128 1.06 -26.90 0.07
C ALA A 128 1.51 -26.06 1.29
N MET A 129 1.35 -24.74 1.23
CA MET A 129 1.67 -23.84 2.35
C MET A 129 0.56 -23.75 3.41
N GLU A 130 -0.68 -24.10 3.06
CA GLU A 130 -1.84 -23.98 3.96
C GLU A 130 -1.61 -24.62 5.35
N PRO A 131 -1.10 -25.87 5.48
CA PRO A 131 -0.92 -26.49 6.79
C PRO A 131 0.08 -25.73 7.67
N LEU A 132 1.14 -25.16 7.07
CA LEU A 132 2.14 -24.36 7.78
C LEU A 132 1.57 -23.01 8.22
N ILE A 133 0.82 -22.33 7.36
CA ILE A 133 0.15 -21.06 7.70
C ILE A 133 -0.83 -21.31 8.86
N ARG A 134 -1.63 -22.39 8.76
CA ARG A 134 -2.61 -22.76 9.76
C ARG A 134 -1.96 -23.05 11.11
N SER A 135 -0.87 -23.81 11.14
CA SER A 135 -0.19 -24.13 12.40
C SER A 135 0.39 -22.89 13.06
N ARG A 136 1.03 -22.00 12.29
CA ARG A 136 1.56 -20.72 12.79
C ARG A 136 0.50 -19.80 13.34
N ALA A 137 -0.58 -19.62 12.58
CA ALA A 137 -1.72 -18.81 13.02
C ALA A 137 -2.34 -19.37 14.30
N ALA A 138 -2.52 -20.69 14.40
CA ALA A 138 -3.02 -21.33 15.61
C ALA A 138 -2.09 -21.09 16.81
N THR A 139 -0.79 -21.33 16.66
CA THR A 139 0.19 -21.09 17.74
C THR A 139 0.17 -19.63 18.20
N ILE A 140 0.19 -18.67 17.28
CA ILE A 140 0.14 -17.24 17.62
C ILE A 140 -1.10 -16.93 18.45
N LEU A 141 -2.27 -17.42 18.01
CA LEU A 141 -3.55 -17.16 18.69
C LEU A 141 -3.65 -17.86 20.04
N ASP A 142 -3.10 -19.07 20.18
CA ASP A 142 -3.07 -19.82 21.43
C ASP A 142 -2.19 -19.16 22.51
N GLU A 143 -1.18 -18.40 22.10
CA GLU A 143 -0.23 -17.68 22.99
C GLU A 143 -0.71 -16.27 23.40
N LEU A 144 -1.85 -15.80 22.91
CA LEU A 144 -2.37 -14.47 23.26
C LEU A 144 -2.91 -14.42 24.69
N PRO A 145 -2.66 -13.33 25.44
CA PRO A 145 -3.19 -13.18 26.78
C PRO A 145 -4.71 -13.02 26.76
N ARG A 146 -5.41 -13.62 27.73
CA ARG A 146 -6.87 -13.57 27.84
C ARG A 146 -7.29 -12.53 28.87
N GLY A 147 -8.14 -11.60 28.45
CA GLY A 147 -8.67 -10.54 29.33
C GLY A 147 -7.68 -9.41 29.59
N GLU A 148 -6.56 -9.37 28.87
CA GLU A 148 -5.54 -8.31 28.97
C GLU A 148 -5.42 -7.57 27.63
N THR A 149 -5.06 -6.30 27.71
CA THR A 149 -4.75 -5.50 26.52
C THR A 149 -3.34 -5.79 26.03
N PHE A 150 -3.18 -5.97 24.73
CA PHE A 150 -1.89 -6.13 24.07
C PHE A 150 -1.90 -5.41 22.71
N ASP A 151 -0.73 -5.19 22.14
CA ASP A 151 -0.59 -4.66 20.79
C ASP A 151 -0.85 -5.76 19.75
N PHE A 152 -1.99 -5.69 19.08
CA PHE A 152 -2.39 -6.65 18.05
C PHE A 152 -1.49 -6.58 16.81
N VAL A 153 -0.97 -5.39 16.48
CA VAL A 153 -0.12 -5.19 15.31
C VAL A 153 1.18 -5.94 15.49
N ASP A 154 1.88 -5.75 16.61
CA ASP A 154 3.12 -6.50 16.89
C ASP A 154 2.87 -8.00 17.04
N ARG A 155 1.89 -8.39 17.89
CA ARG A 155 1.74 -9.79 18.33
C ARG A 155 1.08 -10.71 17.31
N VAL A 156 0.32 -10.16 16.37
CA VAL A 156 -0.43 -10.95 15.37
C VAL A 156 -0.04 -10.56 13.96
N SER A 157 -0.24 -9.29 13.58
CA SER A 157 -0.07 -8.85 12.19
C SER A 157 1.38 -8.94 11.73
N VAL A 158 2.32 -8.37 12.49
CA VAL A 158 3.76 -8.39 12.18
C VAL A 158 4.31 -9.80 12.35
N GLU A 159 3.96 -10.48 13.44
CA GLU A 159 4.50 -11.81 13.74
C GLU A 159 4.18 -12.84 12.67
N LEU A 160 2.90 -13.00 12.29
CA LEU A 160 2.52 -13.98 11.25
C LEU A 160 3.16 -13.62 9.89
N THR A 161 3.15 -12.34 9.53
CA THR A 161 3.72 -11.86 8.26
C THR A 161 5.22 -12.09 8.20
N ALA A 162 5.97 -11.81 9.29
CA ALA A 162 7.40 -12.04 9.37
C ALA A 162 7.76 -13.54 9.23
N GLN A 163 6.99 -14.42 9.87
CA GLN A 163 7.19 -15.87 9.73
C GLN A 163 6.99 -16.34 8.28
N MET A 164 5.99 -15.79 7.58
CA MET A 164 5.73 -16.13 6.18
C MET A 164 6.81 -15.58 5.24
N LEU A 165 7.23 -14.32 5.41
CA LEU A 165 8.34 -13.75 4.63
C LEU A 165 9.64 -14.55 4.83
N ALA A 166 9.96 -14.92 6.07
CA ALA A 166 11.14 -15.72 6.34
C ALA A 166 11.10 -17.10 5.65
N THR A 167 9.91 -17.66 5.47
CA THR A 167 9.75 -18.95 4.76
C THR A 167 9.90 -18.79 3.26
N LEU A 168 9.33 -17.73 2.69
CA LEU A 168 9.43 -17.45 1.25
C LEU A 168 10.86 -17.14 0.81
N MET A 169 11.64 -16.50 1.69
CA MET A 169 13.02 -16.08 1.40
C MET A 169 14.09 -17.06 1.92
N ASP A 170 13.69 -18.18 2.54
CA ASP A 170 14.60 -19.10 3.25
C ASP A 170 15.53 -18.35 4.24
N PHE A 171 14.94 -17.38 4.96
CA PHE A 171 15.64 -16.51 5.89
C PHE A 171 15.75 -17.17 7.28
N PRO A 172 16.85 -16.95 8.04
CA PRO A 172 16.98 -17.48 9.39
C PRO A 172 15.77 -17.13 10.27
N PHE A 173 15.02 -18.15 10.69
CA PHE A 173 13.72 -17.96 11.32
C PHE A 173 13.79 -17.17 12.64
N GLU A 174 14.89 -17.33 13.38
CA GLU A 174 15.13 -16.59 14.62
C GLU A 174 15.35 -15.09 14.39
N GLU A 175 15.80 -14.72 13.19
CA GLU A 175 16.04 -13.33 12.79
C GLU A 175 14.88 -12.72 12.00
N ARG A 176 13.75 -13.44 11.83
CA ARG A 176 12.61 -13.03 10.99
C ARG A 176 12.11 -11.60 11.22
N ARG A 177 12.25 -11.05 12.42
CA ARG A 177 11.85 -9.67 12.77
C ARG A 177 12.74 -8.59 12.13
N LEU A 178 13.88 -8.96 11.54
CA LEU A 178 14.66 -8.05 10.71
C LEU A 178 13.94 -7.71 9.40
N LEU A 179 13.10 -8.60 8.86
CA LEU A 179 12.41 -8.39 7.57
C LEU A 179 11.40 -7.24 7.62
N PRO A 180 10.44 -7.18 8.58
CA PRO A 180 9.55 -6.02 8.71
C PRO A 180 10.31 -4.74 9.00
N ARG A 181 11.32 -4.79 9.88
CA ARG A 181 12.13 -3.61 10.22
C ARG A 181 12.88 -3.04 9.01
N ALA A 182 13.42 -3.90 8.15
CA ALA A 182 14.04 -3.47 6.91
C ALA A 182 13.00 -2.85 5.96
N SER A 183 11.80 -3.42 5.89
CA SER A 183 10.68 -2.84 5.12
C SER A 183 10.28 -1.45 5.62
N ASP A 184 10.18 -1.26 6.95
CA ASP A 184 9.86 0.04 7.54
C ASP A 184 10.92 1.08 7.18
N LEU A 185 12.21 0.73 7.22
CA LEU A 185 13.30 1.64 6.85
C LEU A 185 13.28 2.02 5.37
N LEU A 186 12.84 1.11 4.49
CA LEU A 186 12.69 1.39 3.05
C LEU A 186 11.54 2.36 2.78
N LEU A 187 10.42 2.21 3.50
CA LEU A 187 9.22 3.02 3.28
C LEU A 187 9.16 4.31 4.12
N ALA A 188 9.95 4.41 5.19
CA ALA A 188 10.05 5.59 6.04
C ALA A 188 11.02 6.66 5.51
N ALA A 189 11.49 6.54 4.26
CA ALA A 189 12.28 7.59 3.62
C ALA A 189 11.51 8.92 3.69
N PRO A 190 12.17 10.04 4.06
CA PRO A 190 11.49 11.29 4.36
C PRO A 190 10.80 11.81 3.09
N ILE A 191 9.49 12.03 3.21
CA ILE A 191 8.72 12.91 2.33
C ILE A 191 9.13 14.35 2.65
#